data_AF-A0A3D2L1T4-F1
#
_entry.id   AF-A0A3D2L1T4-F1
#
_cell.length_a   1.000
_cell.length_b   1.000
_cell.length_c   1.000
_cell.angle_alpha   90.00
_cell.angle_beta   90.00
_cell.angle_gamma   90.00
#
_symmetry.space_group_name_H-M   'P 1'
#
loop_
_entity.id
_entity.type
_entity.pdbx_description
1 polymer ?
#
loop_
_entity_poly.entity_id
_entity_poly.type
_entity_poly.pdbx_seq_one_letter_code
_entity_poly.pdbx_strand_id
1 'polypeptide(L)'
;QAMIAALKAGEIDSVVSAHDPQPPEEKRLPFGEASFGAAGLETTLSALLSLVHDGPLTLLEALAPITSKPADMIGLPEGRLAEGAPADVILFDPNKPWLCEREHLLSRSTNSPFDGRRLQGRVLRTFVGGVQVFER
;
A
#
# COMPACT_ATOMS: atom_id res chain seq x y z
N GLN A 1 14.03 0.42 -11.94
CA GLN A 1 14.78 1.70 -11.99
C GLN A 1 13.99 2.79 -12.71
N ALA A 2 13.60 2.63 -13.99
CA ALA A 2 12.82 3.64 -14.72
C ALA A 2 11.52 4.08 -14.00
N MET A 3 10.73 3.13 -13.48
CA MET A 3 9.50 3.45 -12.73
C MET A 3 9.75 4.33 -11.49
N ILE A 4 10.85 4.08 -10.78
CA ILE A 4 11.21 4.86 -9.58
C ILE A 4 11.64 6.26 -9.98
N ALA A 5 12.43 6.39 -11.06
CA ALA A 5 12.83 7.67 -11.60
C ALA A 5 11.63 8.51 -12.06
N ALA A 6 10.67 7.89 -12.76
CA ALA A 6 9.44 8.55 -13.21
C ALA A 6 8.57 9.00 -12.02
N LEU A 7 8.45 8.19 -10.98
CA LEU A 7 7.75 8.58 -9.75
C LEU A 7 8.41 9.80 -9.08
N LYS A 8 9.75 9.78 -8.99
CA LYS A 8 10.54 10.89 -8.41
C LYS A 8 10.49 12.16 -9.25
N ALA A 9 10.47 12.03 -10.57
CA ALA A 9 10.31 13.15 -11.50
C ALA A 9 8.89 13.74 -11.48
N GLY A 10 7.94 13.05 -10.84
CA GLY A 10 6.54 13.45 -10.83
C GLY A 10 5.78 13.12 -12.12
N GLU A 11 6.34 12.27 -12.98
CA GLU A 11 5.68 11.77 -14.20
C GLU A 11 4.62 10.70 -13.88
N ILE A 12 4.77 10.02 -12.73
CA ILE A 12 3.76 9.14 -12.17
C ILE A 12 3.08 9.86 -11.00
N ASP A 13 1.78 10.08 -11.15
CA ASP A 13 0.99 10.81 -10.15
C ASP A 13 0.39 9.90 -9.09
N SER A 14 0.11 8.65 -9.41
CA SER A 14 -0.58 7.74 -8.51
C SER A 14 0.02 6.34 -8.53
N VAL A 15 0.07 5.73 -7.35
CA VAL A 15 0.43 4.32 -7.16
C VAL A 15 -0.79 3.63 -6.54
N VAL A 16 -1.19 2.50 -7.11
CA VAL A 16 -2.33 1.72 -6.62
C VAL A 16 -1.88 0.30 -6.29
N SER A 17 -2.58 -0.34 -5.35
CA SER A 17 -2.30 -1.72 -4.95
C SER A 17 -2.58 -2.73 -6.06
N ALA A 18 -3.47 -2.37 -7.00
CA ALA A 18 -4.09 -3.29 -7.96
C ALA A 18 -4.59 -4.58 -7.27
N HIS A 19 -5.16 -4.43 -6.06
CA HIS A 19 -5.62 -5.55 -5.24
C HIS A 19 -6.70 -6.33 -5.99
N ASP A 20 -6.31 -7.50 -6.47
CA ASP A 20 -7.14 -8.40 -7.28
C ASP A 20 -6.98 -9.84 -6.76
N PRO A 21 -7.59 -10.17 -5.62
CA PRO A 21 -7.43 -11.46 -4.97
C PRO A 21 -8.05 -12.58 -5.81
N GLN A 22 -7.31 -13.67 -5.98
CA GLN A 22 -7.77 -14.84 -6.74
C GLN A 22 -7.88 -16.06 -5.81
N PRO A 23 -8.79 -17.00 -6.09
CA PRO A 23 -8.86 -18.25 -5.36
C PRO A 23 -7.52 -19.02 -5.38
N PRO A 24 -7.15 -19.75 -4.30
CA PRO A 24 -5.90 -20.49 -4.26
C PRO A 24 -5.73 -21.52 -5.39
N GLU A 25 -6.82 -22.15 -5.82
CA GLU A 25 -6.86 -23.13 -6.90
C GLU A 25 -6.41 -22.52 -8.24
N GLU A 26 -6.87 -21.31 -8.54
CA GLU A 26 -6.52 -20.55 -9.74
C GLU A 26 -5.04 -20.14 -9.76
N LYS A 27 -4.40 -20.05 -8.58
CA LYS A 27 -2.98 -19.70 -8.44
C LYS A 27 -2.05 -20.91 -8.35
N ARG A 28 -2.58 -22.14 -8.21
CA ARG A 28 -1.81 -23.40 -8.18
C ARG A 28 -1.56 -23.99 -9.57
N LEU A 29 -2.24 -23.47 -10.58
CA LEU A 29 -2.04 -23.86 -11.98
C LEU A 29 -0.65 -23.45 -12.48
N PRO A 30 -0.15 -24.07 -13.56
CA PRO A 30 1.04 -23.60 -14.27
C PRO A 30 0.93 -22.11 -14.64
N PHE A 31 2.06 -21.43 -14.74
CA PHE A 31 2.09 -19.97 -14.94
C PHE A 31 1.23 -19.47 -16.12
N GLY A 32 1.18 -20.21 -17.23
CA GLY A 32 0.38 -19.83 -18.41
C GLY A 32 -1.13 -20.08 -18.28
N GLU A 33 -1.55 -20.83 -17.28
CA GLU A 33 -2.96 -21.19 -17.01
C GLU A 33 -3.51 -20.52 -15.75
N ALA A 34 -2.63 -20.05 -14.87
CA ALA A 34 -3.01 -19.38 -13.64
C ALA A 34 -3.62 -18.00 -13.89
N SER A 35 -4.67 -17.65 -13.13
CA SER A 35 -5.29 -16.33 -13.24
C SER A 35 -4.33 -15.20 -12.83
N PHE A 36 -4.45 -14.08 -13.53
CA PHE A 36 -3.80 -12.82 -13.17
C PHE A 36 -4.40 -12.29 -11.86
N GLY A 37 -3.63 -11.46 -11.14
CA GLY A 37 -4.09 -10.87 -9.88
C GLY A 37 -3.45 -11.48 -8.63
N ALA A 38 -3.34 -10.62 -7.61
CA ALA A 38 -2.84 -10.95 -6.28
C ALA A 38 -3.34 -9.97 -5.22
N ALA A 39 -3.33 -10.40 -3.96
CA ALA A 39 -3.64 -9.55 -2.82
C ALA A 39 -2.47 -8.60 -2.49
N GLY A 40 -2.68 -7.28 -2.69
CA GLY A 40 -1.67 -6.24 -2.38
C GLY A 40 -2.11 -5.11 -1.44
N LEU A 41 -3.39 -4.97 -1.08
CA LEU A 41 -3.91 -3.81 -0.34
C LEU A 41 -3.18 -3.60 1.00
N GLU A 42 -3.06 -4.65 1.80
CA GLU A 42 -2.50 -4.58 3.16
C GLU A 42 -0.97 -4.40 3.19
N THR A 43 -0.29 -4.67 2.07
CA THR A 43 1.17 -4.61 1.94
C THR A 43 1.64 -3.37 1.20
N THR A 44 0.73 -2.59 0.59
CA THR A 44 1.07 -1.46 -0.30
C THR A 44 1.98 -0.44 0.38
N LEU A 45 1.64 0.01 1.60
CA LEU A 45 2.45 0.99 2.33
C LEU A 45 3.86 0.43 2.61
N SER A 46 3.97 -0.78 3.15
CA SER A 46 5.26 -1.37 3.51
C SER A 46 6.14 -1.67 2.27
N ALA A 47 5.52 -2.09 1.17
CA ALA A 47 6.21 -2.30 -0.10
C ALA A 47 6.78 -0.99 -0.64
N LEU A 48 6.01 0.10 -0.55
CA LEU A 48 6.45 1.42 -0.98
C LEU A 48 7.53 2.01 -0.06
N LEU A 49 7.41 1.82 1.26
CA LEU A 49 8.42 2.22 2.25
C LEU A 49 9.75 1.48 2.07
N SER A 50 9.76 0.32 1.40
CA SER A 50 11.02 -0.34 1.06
C SER A 50 11.89 0.56 0.17
N LEU A 51 11.29 1.35 -0.73
CA LEU A 51 12.01 2.35 -1.54
C LEU A 51 12.47 3.57 -0.74
N VAL A 52 11.95 3.77 0.47
CA VAL A 52 12.44 4.78 1.42
C VAL A 52 13.63 4.24 2.18
N HIS A 53 13.50 3.03 2.73
CA HIS A 53 14.57 2.37 3.49
C HIS A 53 15.80 2.06 2.64
N ASP A 54 15.59 1.69 1.37
CA ASP A 54 16.68 1.42 0.42
C ASP A 54 17.33 2.72 -0.11
N GLY A 55 16.70 3.89 0.12
CA GLY A 55 17.21 5.21 -0.27
C GLY A 55 16.72 5.87 -1.58
N PRO A 56 16.04 5.20 -2.55
CA PRO A 56 15.59 5.87 -3.77
C PRO A 56 14.59 7.02 -3.58
N LEU A 57 13.74 6.95 -2.55
CA LEU A 57 12.69 7.93 -2.25
C LEU A 57 12.80 8.45 -0.81
N THR A 58 12.38 9.69 -0.60
CA THR A 58 12.04 10.22 0.72
C THR A 58 10.66 9.73 1.15
N LEU A 59 10.34 9.85 2.44
CA LEU A 59 9.02 9.46 2.95
C LEU A 59 7.88 10.19 2.24
N LEU A 60 8.01 11.49 1.99
CA LEU A 60 6.96 12.27 1.33
C LEU A 60 6.83 11.91 -0.15
N GLU A 61 7.93 11.63 -0.86
CA GLU A 61 7.89 11.13 -2.24
C GLU A 61 7.18 9.77 -2.33
N ALA A 62 7.28 8.92 -1.30
CA ALA A 62 6.56 7.67 -1.20
C ALA A 62 5.07 7.85 -0.83
N LEU A 63 4.73 8.77 0.08
CA LEU A 63 3.34 8.94 0.54
C LEU A 63 2.46 9.72 -0.45
N ALA A 64 3.00 10.75 -1.10
CA ALA A 64 2.24 11.61 -2.02
C ALA A 64 1.44 10.84 -3.10
N PRO A 65 2.01 9.84 -3.83
CA PRO A 65 1.27 9.11 -4.87
C PRO A 65 0.19 8.15 -4.36
N ILE A 66 0.09 7.93 -3.05
CA ILE A 66 -0.97 7.11 -2.43
C ILE A 66 -1.89 7.94 -1.51
N THR A 67 -1.71 9.27 -1.48
CA THR A 67 -2.48 10.19 -0.63
C THR A 67 -2.91 11.44 -1.40
N SER A 68 -2.12 12.52 -1.36
CA SER A 68 -2.52 13.84 -1.86
C SER A 68 -2.61 13.89 -3.38
N LYS A 69 -1.68 13.30 -4.12
CA LYS A 69 -1.66 13.36 -5.59
C LYS A 69 -2.90 12.72 -6.23
N PRO A 70 -3.28 11.47 -5.90
CA PRO A 70 -4.52 10.93 -6.45
C PRO A 70 -5.74 11.75 -6.01
N ALA A 71 -5.79 12.25 -4.77
CA ALA A 71 -6.88 13.10 -4.32
C ALA A 71 -6.99 14.41 -5.14
N ASP A 72 -5.87 15.09 -5.38
CA ASP A 72 -5.82 16.29 -6.23
C ASP A 72 -6.30 16.01 -7.65
N MET A 73 -5.89 14.87 -8.24
CA MET A 73 -6.26 14.47 -9.60
C MET A 73 -7.77 14.30 -9.80
N ILE A 74 -8.49 13.83 -8.77
CA ILE A 74 -9.95 13.61 -8.83
C ILE A 74 -10.76 14.64 -8.03
N GLY A 75 -10.13 15.72 -7.56
CA GLY A 75 -10.81 16.83 -6.89
C GLY A 75 -11.36 16.50 -5.51
N LEU A 76 -10.67 15.62 -4.76
CA LEU A 76 -11.06 15.16 -3.43
C LEU A 76 -10.39 15.98 -2.31
N PRO A 77 -11.12 16.34 -1.24
CA PRO A 77 -10.55 17.03 -0.08
C PRO A 77 -9.67 16.13 0.80
N GLU A 78 -9.73 14.82 0.64
CA GLU A 78 -8.92 13.81 1.35
C GLU A 78 -7.43 13.84 0.94
N GLY A 79 -6.67 12.87 1.46
CA GLY A 79 -5.27 12.65 1.10
C GLY A 79 -4.29 13.67 1.69
N ARG A 80 -4.74 14.52 2.61
CA ARG A 80 -3.92 15.56 3.26
C ARG A 80 -4.31 15.79 4.71
N LEU A 81 -3.36 16.30 5.49
CA LEU A 81 -3.60 16.78 6.84
C LEU A 81 -3.71 18.31 6.80
N ALA A 82 -4.94 18.80 6.80
CA ALA A 82 -5.25 20.23 6.80
C ALA A 82 -6.52 20.49 7.62
N GLU A 83 -6.62 21.68 8.22
CA GLU A 83 -7.86 22.10 8.87
C GLU A 83 -9.02 22.10 7.86
N GLY A 84 -10.16 21.53 8.25
CA GLY A 84 -11.35 21.40 7.40
C GLY A 84 -11.34 20.21 6.43
N ALA A 85 -10.23 19.49 6.27
CA ALA A 85 -10.20 18.23 5.53
C ALA A 85 -10.83 17.08 6.34
N PRO A 86 -11.36 16.03 5.68
CA PRO A 86 -11.83 14.83 6.36
C PRO A 86 -10.76 14.22 7.27
N ALA A 87 -11.15 13.75 8.45
CA ALA A 87 -10.26 13.11 9.42
C ALA A 87 -9.95 11.65 9.05
N ASP A 88 -9.44 11.46 7.84
CA ASP A 88 -9.01 10.19 7.25
C ASP A 88 -7.50 10.05 7.44
N VAL A 89 -7.10 9.32 8.49
CA VAL A 89 -5.72 9.32 8.97
C VAL A 89 -5.29 7.90 9.31
N ILE A 90 -4.03 7.58 9.00
CA ILE A 90 -3.37 6.39 9.53
C ILE A 90 -2.33 6.79 10.57
N LEU A 91 -2.26 6.03 11.66
CA LEU A 91 -1.08 5.98 12.51
C LEU A 91 -0.26 4.78 12.09
N PHE A 92 0.97 4.99 11.65
CA PHE A 92 1.89 3.92 11.29
C PHE A 92 3.27 4.18 11.86
N ASP A 93 4.00 3.10 12.17
CA ASP A 93 5.41 3.17 12.48
C ASP A 93 6.19 2.81 11.21
N PRO A 94 6.95 3.77 10.61
CA PRO A 94 7.70 3.52 9.37
C PRO A 94 8.79 2.47 9.55
N ASN A 95 9.32 2.31 10.77
CA ASN A 95 10.46 1.45 11.04
C ASN A 95 10.09 0.10 11.65
N LYS A 96 8.81 -0.13 12.00
CA LYS A 96 8.38 -1.40 12.60
C LYS A 96 8.58 -2.57 11.64
N PRO A 97 9.45 -3.54 11.96
CA PRO A 97 9.63 -4.73 11.13
C PRO A 97 8.46 -5.69 11.33
N TRP A 98 8.08 -6.40 10.29
CA TRP A 98 7.09 -7.48 10.37
C TRP A 98 7.34 -8.54 9.28
N LEU A 99 6.92 -9.77 9.55
CA LEU A 99 6.90 -10.84 8.57
C LEU A 99 5.51 -10.86 7.90
N CYS A 100 5.49 -10.78 6.58
CA CYS A 100 4.25 -10.89 5.82
C CYS A 100 3.86 -12.36 5.70
N GLU A 101 3.05 -12.83 6.63
CA GLU A 101 2.45 -14.16 6.61
C GLU A 101 1.02 -14.01 6.08
N ARG A 102 0.68 -14.75 5.03
CA ARG A 102 -0.65 -14.69 4.42
C ARG A 102 -1.77 -14.99 5.42
N GLU A 103 -1.50 -15.76 6.47
CA GLU A 103 -2.43 -16.12 7.54
C GLU A 103 -2.78 -14.93 8.43
N HIS A 104 -1.96 -13.87 8.41
CA HIS A 104 -2.15 -12.63 9.16
C HIS A 104 -2.73 -11.48 8.31
N LEU A 105 -3.05 -11.75 7.04
CA LEU A 105 -3.74 -10.82 6.15
C LEU A 105 -5.25 -10.94 6.37
N LEU A 106 -5.95 -9.80 6.38
CA LEU A 106 -7.40 -9.71 6.53
C LEU A 106 -8.16 -10.04 5.23
N SER A 107 -7.48 -9.98 4.07
CA SER A 107 -8.09 -10.35 2.80
C SER A 107 -8.62 -11.79 2.82
N ARG A 108 -9.74 -12.02 2.13
CA ARG A 108 -10.34 -13.35 2.00
C ARG A 108 -9.47 -14.31 1.20
N SER A 109 -8.62 -13.81 0.31
CA SER A 109 -7.61 -14.64 -0.35
C SER A 109 -6.24 -14.40 0.27
N THR A 110 -5.46 -15.47 0.28
CA THR A 110 -4.11 -15.52 0.82
C THR A 110 -3.04 -15.42 -0.27
N ASN A 111 -3.42 -15.12 -1.53
CA ASN A 111 -2.52 -15.05 -2.67
C ASN A 111 -1.75 -13.71 -2.73
N SER A 112 -0.87 -13.45 -1.76
CA SER A 112 -0.01 -12.26 -1.79
C SER A 112 1.38 -12.60 -2.36
N PRO A 113 1.95 -11.77 -3.26
CA PRO A 113 3.33 -11.96 -3.73
C PRO A 113 4.37 -11.60 -2.65
N PHE A 114 3.91 -11.05 -1.52
CA PHE A 114 4.75 -10.72 -0.38
C PHE A 114 4.74 -11.79 0.71
N ASP A 115 4.01 -12.90 0.54
CA ASP A 115 4.00 -14.00 1.51
C ASP A 115 5.42 -14.51 1.81
N GLY A 116 5.74 -14.65 3.09
CA GLY A 116 7.07 -15.00 3.61
C GLY A 116 8.11 -13.88 3.58
N ARG A 117 7.82 -12.69 3.03
CA ARG A 117 8.78 -11.57 2.99
C ARG A 117 8.83 -10.80 4.29
N ARG A 118 10.04 -10.40 4.70
CA ARG A 118 10.22 -9.38 5.76
C ARG A 118 9.96 -8.01 5.17
N LEU A 119 9.08 -7.26 5.80
CA LEU A 119 8.72 -5.90 5.43
C LEU A 119 8.94 -4.97 6.62
N GLN A 120 8.97 -3.67 6.34
CA GLN A 120 9.13 -2.64 7.35
C GLN A 120 8.13 -1.52 7.06
N GLY A 121 7.62 -0.90 8.12
CA GLY A 121 6.53 0.06 8.03
C GLY A 121 5.20 -0.64 8.27
N ARG A 122 4.53 -0.35 9.40
CA ARG A 122 3.30 -1.04 9.79
C ARG A 122 2.24 -0.06 10.26
N VAL A 123 1.06 -0.14 9.64
CA VAL A 123 -0.14 0.57 10.11
C VAL A 123 -0.54 0.00 11.47
N LEU A 124 -0.67 0.89 12.45
CA LEU A 124 -1.08 0.61 13.82
C LEU A 124 -2.57 0.92 14.01
N ARG A 125 -3.05 2.02 13.43
CA ARG A 125 -4.46 2.44 13.49
C ARG A 125 -4.89 3.12 12.19
N THR A 126 -6.17 2.99 11.85
CA THR A 126 -6.80 3.72 10.73
C THR A 126 -8.06 4.40 11.22
N PHE A 127 -8.23 5.65 10.84
CA PHE A 127 -9.38 6.49 11.13
C PHE A 127 -10.03 6.92 9.82
N VAL A 128 -11.36 6.86 9.76
CA VAL A 128 -12.18 7.36 8.63
C VAL A 128 -13.24 8.28 9.20
N GLY A 129 -13.28 9.54 8.75
CA GLY A 129 -14.15 10.57 9.31
C GLY A 129 -13.99 10.76 10.81
N GLY A 130 -12.78 10.54 11.35
CA GLY A 130 -12.50 10.61 12.79
C GLY A 130 -12.91 9.36 13.60
N VAL A 131 -13.50 8.35 12.97
CA VAL A 131 -13.86 7.08 13.63
C VAL A 131 -12.73 6.08 13.43
N GLN A 132 -12.26 5.45 14.51
CA GLN A 132 -11.28 4.35 14.41
C GLN A 132 -11.95 3.12 13.78
N VAL A 133 -11.47 2.71 12.61
CA VAL A 133 -11.99 1.54 11.88
C VAL A 133 -11.04 0.34 11.89
N PHE A 134 -9.79 0.55 12.30
CA PHE A 134 -8.79 -0.50 12.40
C PHE A 134 -7.81 -0.23 13.55
N GLU A 135 -7.46 -1.29 14.27
CA GLU A 135 -6.38 -1.34 15.26
C GLU A 135 -5.68 -2.70 15.14
N ARG A 136 -4.35 -2.68 15.29
CA ARG A 136 -3.50 -3.87 15.19
C ARG A 136 -3.01 -4.35 16.54
#